data_AF-A0A1F2X9G6-F1
#
_entry.id   AF-A0A1F2X9G6-F1
#
_cell.length_a   1.000
_cell.length_b   1.000
_cell.length_c   1.000
_cell.angle_alpha   90.00
_cell.angle_beta   90.00
_cell.angle_gamma   90.00
#
_symmetry.space_group_name_H-M   'P 1'
#
loop_
_entity.id
_entity.type
_entity.pdbx_description
1 polymer ?
#
loop_
_entity_poly.entity_id
_entity_poly.type
_entity_poly.pdbx_seq_one_letter_code
_entity_poly.pdbx_strand_id
1 'polypeptide(L)'
;MPVAVELPITLGQFVKLAGLAATGGEAKQLVTTGLVLVNGRIEARRGHKLGQSDVVESRGAAAQVVKHHEGPPPGRSGEERQKPAVQRGLHQRGSVPDARPPIDS
;
A
#
# COMPACT_ATOMS: atom_id res chain seq x y z
N MET A 1 -21.13 0.20 -6.76
CA MET A 1 -20.97 0.62 -5.35
C MET A 1 -19.62 0.16 -4.82
N PRO A 2 -18.81 1.00 -4.16
CA PRO A 2 -17.53 0.56 -3.57
C PRO A 2 -17.76 -0.21 -2.27
N VAL A 3 -17.16 -1.39 -2.12
CA VAL A 3 -17.28 -2.26 -0.93
C VAL A 3 -15.88 -2.47 -0.35
N ALA A 4 -15.64 -1.89 0.83
CA ALA A 4 -14.36 -1.97 1.50
C ALA A 4 -14.18 -3.35 2.12
N VAL A 5 -13.12 -4.06 1.75
CA VAL A 5 -12.82 -5.42 2.22
C VAL A 5 -11.34 -5.61 2.52
N GLU A 6 -11.05 -6.60 3.34
CA GLU A 6 -9.69 -7.06 3.58
C GLU A 6 -9.25 -8.06 2.50
N LEU A 7 -8.12 -7.79 1.85
CA LEU A 7 -7.57 -8.63 0.78
C LEU A 7 -6.48 -9.56 1.34
N PRO A 8 -6.34 -10.80 0.85
CA PRO A 8 -7.10 -11.40 -0.26
C PRO A 8 -8.47 -11.93 0.15
N ILE A 9 -9.50 -11.66 -0.66
CA ILE A 9 -10.86 -12.16 -0.46
C ILE A 9 -11.28 -13.09 -1.61
N THR A 10 -12.15 -14.06 -1.31
CA THR A 10 -12.73 -14.95 -2.33
C THR A 10 -14.02 -14.36 -2.90
N LEU A 11 -14.32 -14.67 -4.17
CA LEU A 11 -15.55 -14.24 -4.84
C LEU A 11 -16.81 -14.54 -4.02
N GLY A 12 -16.94 -15.76 -3.48
CA GLY A 12 -18.11 -16.14 -2.68
C GLY A 12 -18.26 -15.33 -1.39
N GLN A 13 -17.15 -15.00 -0.72
CA GLN A 13 -17.17 -14.16 0.48
C GLN A 13 -17.52 -12.71 0.13
N PHE A 14 -16.95 -12.19 -0.96
CA PHE A 14 -17.25 -10.83 -1.43
C PHE A 14 -18.72 -10.68 -1.83
N VAL A 15 -19.29 -11.64 -2.59
CA VAL A 15 -20.70 -11.62 -3.00
C VAL A 15 -21.64 -11.52 -1.81
N LYS A 16 -21.33 -12.22 -0.70
CA LYS A 16 -22.08 -12.08 0.56
C LYS A 16 -21.90 -10.69 1.19
N LEU A 17 -20.66 -10.20 1.29
CA LEU A 17 -20.37 -8.90 1.92
C LEU A 17 -20.95 -7.71 1.13
N ALA A 18 -20.95 -7.81 -0.20
CA ALA A 18 -21.52 -6.81 -1.10
C ALA A 18 -23.05 -6.82 -1.12
N GLY A 19 -23.71 -7.72 -0.38
CA GLY A 19 -25.16 -7.86 -0.37
C GLY A 19 -25.76 -8.40 -1.68
N LEU A 20 -24.92 -8.99 -2.55
CA LEU A 20 -25.36 -9.59 -3.81
C LEU A 20 -26.05 -10.95 -3.62
N ALA A 21 -25.83 -11.59 -2.47
CA ALA A 21 -26.50 -12.82 -2.06
C ALA A 21 -26.96 -12.70 -0.60
N ALA A 22 -28.12 -13.27 -0.28
CA ALA A 22 -28.66 -13.28 1.08
C ALA A 22 -27.94 -14.29 1.99
N THR A 23 -27.39 -15.37 1.42
CA THR A 23 -26.69 -16.42 2.17
C THR A 23 -25.41 -16.87 1.47
N GLY A 24 -24.51 -17.52 2.22
CA GLY A 24 -23.30 -18.13 1.64
C GLY A 24 -23.62 -19.27 0.66
N GLY A 25 -24.74 -19.98 0.86
CA GLY A 25 -25.22 -21.00 -0.07
C GLY A 25 -25.67 -20.39 -1.41
N GLU A 26 -26.40 -19.28 -1.37
CA GLU A 26 -26.80 -18.53 -2.56
C GLU A 26 -25.59 -17.95 -3.29
N ALA A 27 -24.62 -17.37 -2.57
CA ALA A 27 -23.37 -16.88 -3.17
C ALA A 27 -22.64 -18.00 -3.94
N LYS A 28 -22.57 -19.20 -3.35
CA LYS A 28 -21.95 -20.37 -3.99
C LYS A 28 -22.71 -20.82 -5.23
N GLN A 29 -24.05 -20.78 -5.20
CA GLN A 29 -24.87 -21.09 -6.37
C GLN A 29 -24.61 -20.08 -7.49
N LEU A 30 -24.73 -18.77 -7.23
CA LEU A 30 -24.50 -17.72 -8.22
C LEU A 30 -23.15 -17.85 -8.93
N VAL A 31 -22.08 -18.11 -8.17
CA VAL A 31 -20.76 -18.36 -8.75
C VAL A 31 -20.78 -19.64 -9.60
N THR A 32 -21.25 -20.76 -9.07
CA THR A 32 -21.24 -22.03 -9.80
C THR A 32 -22.07 -21.97 -11.09
N THR A 33 -23.19 -21.25 -11.08
CA THR A 33 -24.08 -21.08 -12.23
C THR A 33 -23.57 -20.06 -13.24
N GLY A 34 -22.45 -19.37 -12.97
CA GLY A 34 -21.93 -18.32 -13.87
C GLY A 34 -22.81 -17.07 -13.91
N LEU A 35 -23.57 -16.79 -12.85
CA LEU A 35 -24.42 -15.60 -12.72
C LEU A 35 -23.67 -14.42 -12.10
N VAL A 36 -22.34 -14.51 -12.03
CA VAL A 36 -21.45 -13.49 -11.52
C VAL A 36 -20.45 -13.13 -12.61
N LEU A 37 -20.31 -11.84 -12.90
CA LEU A 37 -19.28 -11.32 -13.79
C LEU A 37 -18.22 -10.61 -12.96
N VAL A 38 -16.96 -10.84 -13.28
CA VAL A 38 -15.81 -10.13 -12.72
C VAL A 38 -15.15 -9.38 -13.87
N ASN A 39 -15.11 -8.04 -13.78
CA ASN A 39 -14.63 -7.15 -14.83
C ASN A 39 -15.28 -7.44 -16.20
N GLY A 40 -16.61 -7.68 -16.20
CA GLY A 40 -17.38 -8.00 -17.40
C GLY A 40 -17.20 -9.43 -17.94
N ARG A 41 -16.48 -10.31 -17.25
CA ARG A 41 -16.30 -11.72 -17.65
C ARG A 41 -17.02 -12.66 -16.68
N ILE A 42 -17.78 -13.61 -17.21
CA ILE A 42 -18.43 -14.64 -16.39
C ILE A 42 -17.36 -15.42 -15.62
N GLU A 43 -17.43 -15.38 -14.30
CA GLU A 43 -16.50 -16.07 -13.41
C GLU A 43 -17.26 -17.08 -12.54
N ALA A 44 -17.00 -18.36 -12.80
CA ALA A 44 -17.66 -19.48 -12.14
C ALA A 44 -16.73 -20.30 -11.23
N ARG A 45 -15.48 -19.85 -11.05
CA ARG A 45 -14.49 -20.56 -10.23
C ARG A 45 -14.72 -20.29 -8.75
N ARG A 46 -15.06 -21.35 -8.02
CA ARG A 46 -15.31 -21.38 -6.56
C ARG A 46 -14.13 -20.93 -5.68
N GLY A 47 -12.96 -20.68 -6.26
CA GLY A 47 -11.75 -20.21 -5.56
C GLY A 47 -11.13 -18.97 -6.18
N HIS A 48 -11.84 -18.22 -7.04
CA HIS A 48 -11.32 -16.99 -7.61
C HIS A 48 -11.06 -15.98 -6.47
N LYS A 49 -9.81 -15.55 -6.34
CA LYS A 49 -9.41 -14.49 -5.41
C LYS A 49 -9.56 -13.16 -6.11
N LEU A 50 -10.29 -12.24 -5.49
CA LEU A 50 -10.46 -10.90 -6.00
C LEU A 50 -9.29 -10.02 -5.53
N GLY A 51 -8.87 -9.13 -6.42
CA GLY A 51 -7.91 -8.08 -6.19
C GLY A 51 -8.59 -6.74 -5.93
N GLN A 52 -7.76 -5.76 -5.56
CA GLN A 52 -8.21 -4.37 -5.45
C GLN A 52 -8.71 -3.87 -6.80
N SER A 53 -9.77 -3.07 -6.78
CA SER A 53 -10.42 -2.48 -7.95
C SER A 53 -11.17 -3.45 -8.85
N ASP A 54 -11.28 -4.73 -8.49
CA ASP A 54 -12.12 -5.67 -9.23
C ASP A 54 -13.60 -5.28 -9.13
N VAL A 55 -14.29 -5.34 -10.26
CA VAL A 55 -15.74 -5.06 -10.33
C VAL A 55 -16.48 -6.38 -10.45
N VAL A 56 -17.32 -6.68 -9.46
CA VAL A 56 -18.16 -7.88 -9.43
C VAL A 56 -19.61 -7.48 -9.69
N GLU A 57 -20.22 -8.10 -10.69
CA GLU A 57 -21.59 -7.84 -11.10
C GLU A 57 -22.42 -9.11 -10.96
N SER A 58 -23.60 -9.00 -10.36
CA SER A 58 -24.54 -10.11 -10.28
C SER A 58 -25.98 -9.61 -10.21
N ARG A 59 -26.88 -10.29 -10.93
CA ARG A 59 -28.34 -10.02 -10.92
C ARG A 59 -28.72 -8.53 -11.14
N GLY A 60 -27.91 -7.79 -11.90
CA GLY A 60 -28.11 -6.37 -12.18
C GLY A 60 -27.52 -5.39 -11.15
N ALA A 61 -26.81 -5.88 -10.13
CA ALA A 61 -26.08 -5.06 -9.17
C ALA A 61 -24.57 -5.19 -9.37
N ALA A 62 -23.85 -4.07 -9.28
CA ALA A 62 -22.40 -3.98 -9.48
C ALA A 62 -21.69 -3.46 -8.22
N ALA A 63 -20.73 -4.22 -7.72
CA ALA A 63 -19.93 -3.92 -6.54
C ALA A 63 -18.44 -3.91 -6.89
N GLN A 64 -17.74 -2.86 -6.50
CA GLN A 64 -16.31 -2.70 -6.71
C GLN A 64 -15.55 -3.01 -5.43
N VAL A 65 -14.50 -3.81 -5.55
CA VAL A 65 -13.62 -4.19 -4.45
C VAL A 65 -12.70 -3.02 -4.13
N VAL A 66 -12.84 -2.42 -2.95
CA VAL A 66 -11.86 -1.45 -2.42
C VAL A 66 -11.15 -2.07 -1.23
N LYS A 67 -9.83 -1.92 -1.16
CA LYS A 67 -9.06 -2.38 -0.01
C LYS A 67 -9.39 -1.48 1.18
N HIS A 68 -9.66 -2.06 2.34
CA HIS A 68 -9.71 -1.29 3.58
C HIS A 68 -8.34 -0.62 3.77
N HIS A 69 -8.27 0.68 3.55
CA HIS A 69 -7.15 1.49 3.98
C HIS A 69 -7.34 1.69 5.47
N GLU A 70 -6.78 0.78 6.27
CA GLU A 70 -6.22 1.22 7.53
C GLU A 70 -5.14 2.24 7.14
N GLY A 71 -5.22 3.45 7.69
CA GLY A 71 -4.22 4.48 7.43
C GLY A 71 -2.80 3.93 7.60
N PRO A 72 -1.79 4.45 6.87
CA PRO A 72 -0.42 4.22 7.30
C PRO A 72 -0.36 4.53 8.80
N PRO A 73 0.30 3.70 9.63
CA PRO A 73 0.47 4.05 11.04
C PRO A 73 1.00 5.49 11.09
N PRO A 74 0.30 6.44 11.75
CA PRO A 74 0.79 7.79 11.86
C PRO A 74 2.04 7.75 12.73
N GLY A 75 3.21 7.77 12.10
CA GLY A 75 4.48 7.83 12.83
C GLY A 75 5.64 7.05 12.22
N ARG A 76 6.15 7.53 11.09
CA ARG A 76 7.60 7.80 11.03
C ARG A 76 7.81 9.26 10.68
N SER A 77 7.54 10.10 11.68
CA SER A 77 8.19 11.40 11.79
C SER A 77 9.68 11.14 11.94
N GLY A 78 10.48 11.67 11.03
CA GLY A 78 11.93 11.66 11.12
C GLY A 78 12.60 11.05 9.90
N GLU A 79 12.83 11.87 8.88
CA GLU A 79 14.19 12.29 8.55
C GLU A 79 14.17 13.53 7.66
N GLU A 80 13.66 14.63 8.20
CA GLU A 80 14.16 15.94 7.79
C GLU A 80 15.55 16.10 8.43
N ARG A 81 16.59 15.61 7.75
CA ARG A 81 17.97 16.04 8.00
C ARG A 81 18.43 16.85 6.80
N GLN A 82 17.97 18.09 6.76
CA GLN A 82 18.81 19.17 6.27
C GLN A 82 20.13 19.09 7.04
N LYS A 83 21.23 18.78 6.35
CA LYS A 83 22.57 18.87 6.93
C LYS A 83 22.83 20.35 7.24
N PRO A 84 22.97 20.77 8.51
CA PRO A 84 23.42 22.11 8.82
C PRO A 84 24.94 22.15 8.73
N ALA A 85 25.40 23.35 8.39
CA ALA A 85 26.78 23.73 8.20
C ALA A 85 27.70 23.47 9.41
N VAL A 86 28.95 23.16 9.07
CA VAL A 86 30.18 23.70 9.69
C VAL A 86 30.30 23.61 11.23
N GLN A 87 30.94 22.54 11.70
CA GLN A 87 31.45 22.51 13.07
C GLN A 87 32.75 23.33 13.13
N ARG A 88 32.62 24.52 13.70
CA ARG A 88 33.63 25.31 14.46
C ARG A 88 34.60 24.36 15.19
N GLY A 89 35.91 24.55 15.24
CA GLY A 89 36.63 25.74 15.67
C GLY A 89 37.73 25.32 16.67
N LEU A 90 38.94 25.80 16.42
CA LEU A 90 40.09 26.07 17.32
C LEU A 90 40.26 25.31 18.65
N HIS A 91 41.38 24.59 18.81
CA HIS A 91 42.22 24.52 20.03
C HIS A 91 43.67 24.17 19.59
N GLN A 92 44.57 25.14 19.39
CA GLN A 92 45.51 25.77 20.34
C GLN A 92 46.81 24.99 20.63
N ARG A 93 47.92 25.63 20.19
CA ARG A 93 49.25 25.79 20.82
C ARG A 93 50.31 24.65 20.77
N GLY A 94 51.49 25.08 20.32
CA GLY A 94 52.82 24.46 20.50
C GLY A 94 53.36 23.86 19.20
N SER A 95 54.55 24.15 18.70
CA SER A 95 55.73 24.78 19.31
C SER A 95 56.74 25.15 18.20
N VAL A 96 57.56 26.17 18.47
CA VAL A 96 58.85 26.55 17.86
C VAL A 96 58.86 27.07 16.41
N PRO A 97 59.16 28.37 16.17
CA PRO A 97 59.62 28.84 14.87
C PRO A 97 61.14 28.67 14.80
N ASP A 98 61.64 27.69 14.04
CA ASP A 98 63.06 27.64 13.66
C ASP A 98 63.17 27.84 12.14
N ALA A 99 63.23 29.10 11.74
CA ALA A 99 63.63 29.50 10.40
C ALA A 99 64.33 30.85 10.48
N ARG A 100 65.64 30.81 10.67
CA ARG A 100 66.50 31.92 10.22
C ARG A 100 66.58 31.87 8.69
N PRO A 101 66.56 33.04 8.02
CA PRO A 101 66.34 33.15 6.58
C PRO A 101 67.59 32.75 5.76
N PRO A 102 67.43 32.32 4.50
CA PRO A 102 68.52 32.41 3.53
C PRO A 102 68.74 33.89 3.17
N ILE A 103 69.99 34.33 3.29
CA ILE A 103 70.46 35.61 2.75
C ILE A 103 70.96 35.31 1.34
N ASP A 104 70.43 36.03 0.35
CA ASP A 104 70.86 35.98 -1.06
C ASP A 104 72.38 36.11 -1.22
N SER A 105 72.98 35.26 -2.06
CA SER A 105 74.09 35.58 -2.99
C SER A 105 74.35 34.42 -3.95
#